data_AF-A0A971RFK3-F1
#
_entry.id   AF-A0A971RFK3-F1
#
_cell.length_a   1.000
_cell.length_b   1.000
_cell.length_c   1.000
_cell.angle_alpha   90.00
_cell.angle_beta   90.00
_cell.angle_gamma   90.00
#
_symmetry.space_group_name_H-M   'P 1'
#
loop_
_entity.id
_entity.type
_entity.pdbx_description
1 polymer ?
#
loop_
_entity_poly.entity_id
_entity_poly.type
_entity_poly.pdbx_seq_one_letter_code
_entity_poly.pdbx_strand_id
1 'polypeptide(L)' 'AAARGLGWIHVPLLDAQEIAVPGSLSRCIRVLLLWNTETIASDVQHIYLREARSLRPDLAQPAPKEGPR' A
#
# COMPACT_ATOMS: atom_id res chain seq x y z
N ALA A 1 14.42 -0.75 -0.28
CA ALA A 1 15.08 -0.57 -1.61
C ALA A 1 14.17 0.10 -2.65
N ALA A 2 12.95 -0.39 -2.90
CA ALA A 2 12.07 0.12 -3.96
C ALA A 2 11.88 1.65 -3.95
N ALA A 3 11.56 2.25 -2.80
CA ALA A 3 11.38 3.70 -2.68
C ALA A 3 12.62 4.50 -3.13
N ARG A 4 13.85 4.02 -2.86
CA ARG A 4 15.09 4.66 -3.35
C ARG A 4 15.22 4.54 -4.86
N GLY A 5 14.86 3.39 -5.44
CA GLY A 5 14.80 3.22 -6.90
C GLY A 5 13.77 4.12 -7.59
N LEU A 6 12.72 4.55 -6.86
CA LEU A 6 11.72 5.51 -7.31
C LEU A 6 12.13 6.98 -7.08
N GLY A 7 13.39 7.24 -6.68
CA GLY A 7 13.91 8.60 -6.50
C GLY A 7 13.53 9.26 -5.17
N TRP A 8 12.94 8.54 -4.21
CA TRP A 8 12.67 9.09 -2.87
C TRP A 8 13.96 9.14 -2.07
N ILE A 9 14.89 10.01 -2.44
CA ILE A 9 16.23 10.09 -1.85
C ILE A 9 16.25 10.84 -0.51
N HIS A 10 15.32 11.78 -0.31
CA HIS A 10 15.26 12.64 0.88
C HIS A 10 14.10 12.31 1.83
N VAL A 11 13.23 11.38 1.43
CA VAL A 11 12.11 10.95 2.28
C VAL A 11 12.64 10.00 3.37
N PRO A 12 12.36 10.26 4.66
CA PRO A 12 12.64 9.32 5.74
C PRO A 12 11.83 8.04 5.52
N LEU A 13 12.49 6.89 5.61
CA LEU A 13 11.86 5.58 5.44
C LEU A 13 12.11 4.73 6.69
N LEU A 14 11.10 3.95 7.06
CA LEU A 14 11.18 2.97 8.12
C LEU A 14 10.51 1.69 7.63
N ASP A 15 11.20 0.56 7.80
CA ASP A 15 10.65 -0.76 7.54
C ASP A 15 10.47 -1.49 8.88
N ALA A 16 9.43 -2.32 8.97
CA ALA A 16 9.16 -3.13 10.14
C ALA A 16 8.61 -4.50 9.72
N GLN A 17 8.77 -5.50 10.59
CA GLN A 17 8.16 -6.80 10.40
C GLN A 17 6.72 -6.78 10.92
N GLU A 18 5.78 -7.22 10.09
CA GLU A 18 4.39 -7.42 10.49
C GLU A 18 4.26 -8.60 11.47
N ILE A 19 3.27 -8.54 12.36
CA ILE A 19 2.94 -9.66 13.24
C ILE A 19 2.57 -10.92 12.42
N ALA A 20 3.17 -12.05 12.78
CA ALA A 20 2.91 -13.34 12.14
C ALA A 20 1.62 -13.97 12.67
N VAL A 21 0.47 -13.50 12.19
CA VAL A 21 -0.84 -14.07 12.55
C VAL A 21 -1.10 -15.35 11.74
N PRO A 22 -1.44 -16.49 12.37
CA PRO A 22 -1.78 -17.72 11.65
C PRO A 22 -2.93 -17.50 10.66
N GLY A 23 -2.78 -18.03 9.43
CA GLY A 23 -3.76 -17.86 8.36
C GLY A 23 -3.78 -16.48 7.71
N SER A 24 -2.90 -15.55 8.11
CA SER A 24 -2.78 -14.24 7.46
C SER A 24 -2.14 -14.32 6.07
N LEU A 25 -2.36 -13.26 5.28
CA LEU A 25 -1.85 -13.19 3.92
C LEU A 25 -0.32 -13.25 3.87
N SER A 26 0.20 -14.32 3.26
CA SER A 26 1.64 -14.52 3.07
C SER A 26 2.24 -13.55 2.06
N ARG A 27 3.53 -13.20 2.24
CA ARG A 27 4.31 -12.33 1.33
C ARG A 27 3.63 -10.98 1.04
N CYS A 28 2.96 -10.42 2.04
CA CYS A 28 2.31 -9.12 1.94
C CYS A 28 3.28 -7.99 2.35
N ILE A 29 3.43 -6.98 1.51
CA ILE A 29 4.10 -5.73 1.86
C ILE A 29 3.01 -4.70 2.16
N ARG A 30 3.13 -3.99 3.29
CA ARG A 30 2.25 -2.89 3.67
C ARG A 30 3.03 -1.60 3.66
N VAL A 31 2.39 -0.52 3.24
CA VAL A 31 2.97 0.83 3.20
C VAL A 31 2.05 1.77 3.96
N LEU A 32 2.61 2.46 4.94
CA LEU A 32 2.00 3.62 5.57
C LEU A 32 2.71 4.87 5.03
N LEU A 33 1.95 5.79 4.44
CA LEU A 33 2.48 7.06 3.97
C LEU A 33 1.94 8.19 4.84
N LEU A 34 2.84 8.86 5.57
CA LEU A 34 2.50 10.11 6.25
C LEU A 34 2.56 11.22 5.21
N TRP A 35 1.40 11.77 4.86
CA TRP A 35 1.27 12.74 3.79
C TRP A 35 0.69 14.06 4.33
N ASN A 36 1.44 15.14 4.17
CA ASN A 36 0.95 16.49 4.42
C ASN A 36 0.05 16.89 3.24
N THR A 37 -1.26 16.96 3.48
CA THR A 37 -2.27 17.27 2.46
C THR A 37 -3.45 18.00 3.07
N GLU A 38 -4.16 18.75 2.23
CA GLU A 38 -5.46 19.35 2.56
C GLU A 38 -6.63 18.37 2.35
N THR A 39 -6.38 17.22 1.72
CA THR A 39 -7.38 16.16 1.52
C THR A 39 -7.85 15.61 2.86
N ILE A 40 -9.16 15.61 3.08
CA ILE A 40 -9.75 15.02 4.28
C ILE A 40 -9.60 13.50 4.27
N ALA A 41 -9.50 12.89 5.45
CA ALA A 41 -9.18 11.47 5.59
C ALA A 41 -10.18 10.54 4.88
N SER A 42 -11.46 10.90 4.81
CA SER A 42 -12.49 10.11 4.11
C SER A 42 -12.29 10.02 2.60
N ASP A 43 -11.60 11.00 2.03
CA ASP A 43 -11.41 11.12 0.58
C ASP A 43 -10.10 10.48 0.12
N VAL A 44 -9.26 10.06 1.06
CA VAL A 44 -8.00 9.37 0.78
C VAL A 44 -8.28 7.97 0.22
N GLN A 45 -7.76 7.72 -0.99
CA GLN A 45 -7.88 6.40 -1.61
C GLN A 45 -6.76 5.45 -1.15
N HIS A 46 -7.12 4.50 -0.30
CA HIS A 46 -6.21 3.44 0.12
C HIS A 46 -6.17 2.32 -0.94
N ILE A 47 -4.99 2.02 -1.46
CA ILE A 47 -4.82 1.08 -2.58
C ILE A 47 -4.42 -0.31 -2.09
N TYR A 48 -5.24 -1.31 -2.42
CA TYR A 48 -4.97 -2.73 -2.17
C TYR A 48 -4.79 -3.47 -3.50
N LEU A 49 -3.61 -4.06 -3.71
CA LEU A 49 -3.25 -4.73 -4.96
C LEU A 49 -3.22 -6.24 -4.80
N ARG A 50 -3.49 -6.97 -5.89
CA ARG A 50 -3.44 -8.44 -5.96
C ARG A 50 -4.26 -9.08 -4.83
N GLU A 51 -3.70 -10.08 -4.15
CA GLU A 51 -4.35 -10.81 -3.05
C GLU A 51 -4.63 -9.90 -1.84
N ALA A 52 -3.92 -8.78 -1.67
CA ALA A 52 -4.16 -7.86 -0.56
C ALA A 52 -5.53 -7.17 -0.62
N ARG A 53 -6.24 -7.24 -1.75
CA ARG A 53 -7.64 -6.78 -1.87
C ARG A 53 -8.58 -7.47 -0.89
N SER A 54 -8.30 -8.73 -0.53
CA SER A 54 -9.11 -9.47 0.44
C SER A 54 -8.99 -8.92 1.87
N LEU A 55 -7.95 -8.12 2.17
CA LEU A 55 -7.73 -7.52 3.49
C LEU A 55 -8.73 -6.39 3.80
N ARG A 56 -9.23 -5.70 2.76
CA ARG A 56 -10.22 -4.62 2.87
C ARG A 56 -11.21 -4.72 1.71
N PRO A 57 -12.14 -5.69 1.74
CA PRO A 57 -13.13 -5.88 0.68
C PRO A 57 -14.04 -4.66 0.50
N ASP A 58 -14.19 -3.84 1.54
CA ASP A 58 -14.93 -2.58 1.54
C ASP A 58 -14.22 -1.43 0.79
N LEU A 59 -12.89 -1.51 0.61
CA LEU A 59 -12.10 -0.50 -0.13
C LEU A 59 -11.52 -1.02 -1.45
N ALA A 60 -11.70 -2.31 -1.74
CA ALA A 60 -11.15 -2.94 -2.93
C ALA A 60 -11.83 -2.37 -4.19
N GLN A 61 -11.20 -1.39 -4.82
CA GLN A 61 -11.60 -0.91 -6.15
C GLN A 61 -11.37 -2.01 -7.20
N PRO A 62 -12.18 -2.06 -8.27
CA PRO A 62 -11.94 -2.95 -9.40
C PRO A 62 -10.53 -2.71 -9.98
N ALA A 63 -9.92 -3.74 -10.55
CA ALA A 63 -8.55 -3.62 -11.04
C ALA A 63 -8.42 -2.47 -12.05
N PRO A 64 -7.34 -1.66 -11.98
CA PRO A 64 -7.03 -0.79 -13.10
C PRO A 64 -6.90 -1.66 -14.35
N LYS A 65 -7.51 -1.26 -15.46
CA LYS A 65 -7.30 -1.94 -16.74
C LYS A 65 -5.81 -1.89 -17.03
N GLU A 66 -5.16 -3.05 -17.12
CA GLU A 66 -3.74 -3.15 -17.45
C GLU A 66 -3.49 -2.37 -18.75
N GLY A 67 -2.73 -1.27 -18.65
CA GLY A 67 -2.16 -0.59 -19.82
C GLY A 67 -1.12 -1.49 -20.48
N PRO A 68 -0.85 -1.30 -21.80
CA PRO A 68 0.02 -2.20 -22.53
C PRO A 68 1.43 -2.20 -21.92
N ARG A 69 1.98 -3.42 -21.78
CA ARG A 69 3.35 -3.68 -21.34
C ARG A 69 4.39 -3.09 -22.28
#